data_AF-A0A385EPG7-F1
#
_entry.id   AF-A0A385EPG7-F1
#
_cell.length_a   1.000
_cell.length_b   1.000
_cell.length_c   1.000
_cell.angle_alpha   90.00
_cell.angle_beta   90.00
_cell.angle_gamma   90.00
#
_symmetry.space_group_name_H-M   'P 1'
#
loop_
_entity.id
_entity.type
_entity.pdbx_description
1 polymer ?
#
loop_
_entity_poly.entity_id
_entity_poly.type
_entity_poly.pdbx_seq_one_letter_code
_entity_poly.pdbx_strand_id
1 'polypeptide(L)'
;MSEVKATAKSIARWVWQRFSPAEFHAVQAARGAKGGKVSKGGGRPSKAADLLPEVLRLKGLGYSNRDIAEDLQISAGSVSNYLRRERE
;
A
#
# COMPACT_ATOMS: atom_id res chain seq x y z
N MET A 1 40.20 27.25 -15.28
CA MET A 1 38.95 27.04 -16.04
C MET A 1 38.83 25.63 -16.67
N SER A 2 39.89 24.80 -16.74
CA SER A 2 39.82 23.44 -17.31
C SER A 2 39.21 22.39 -16.36
N GLU A 3 39.39 22.54 -15.05
CA GLU A 3 38.86 21.60 -14.04
C GLU A 3 37.34 21.51 -14.05
N VAL A 4 36.65 22.65 -14.05
CA VAL A 4 35.18 22.72 -14.16
C VAL A 4 34.69 21.99 -15.42
N LYS A 5 35.38 22.16 -16.56
CA LYS A 5 35.04 21.47 -17.81
C LYS A 5 35.27 19.96 -17.72
N ALA A 6 36.34 19.52 -17.06
CA ALA A 6 36.63 18.10 -16.87
C ALA A 6 35.56 17.44 -15.99
N THR A 7 35.19 18.07 -14.88
CA THR A 7 34.12 17.59 -13.98
C THR A 7 32.77 17.52 -14.68
N ALA A 8 32.38 18.59 -15.38
CA ALA A 8 31.13 18.62 -16.15
C ALA A 8 31.09 17.50 -17.21
N LYS A 9 32.20 17.31 -17.94
CA LYS A 9 32.30 16.25 -18.96
C LYS A 9 32.20 14.85 -18.35
N SER A 10 32.79 14.63 -17.18
CA SER A 10 32.69 13.36 -16.46
C SER A 10 31.24 13.03 -16.08
N ILE A 11 30.54 13.99 -15.45
CA ILE A 11 29.12 13.85 -15.06
C ILE A 11 28.24 13.59 -16.29
N ALA A 12 28.40 14.41 -17.35
CA ALA A 12 27.60 14.29 -18.56
C ALA A 12 27.75 12.90 -19.23
N ARG A 13 28.98 12.39 -19.33
CA ARG A 13 29.22 11.04 -19.88
C ARG A 13 28.59 9.96 -19.03
N TRP A 14 28.70 10.06 -17.70
CA TRP A 14 28.14 9.07 -16.80
C TRP A 14 26.61 9.02 -16.87
N VAL A 15 25.95 10.19 -16.89
CA VAL A 15 24.49 10.31 -17.01
C VAL A 15 24.00 9.78 -18.35
N TRP A 16 24.63 10.18 -19.46
CA TRP A 16 24.23 9.75 -20.80
C TRP A 16 24.30 8.23 -20.99
N GLN A 17 25.27 7.57 -20.35
CA GLN A 17 25.42 6.12 -20.43
C GLN A 17 24.42 5.32 -19.56
N ARG A 18 23.81 5.95 -18.55
CA ARG A 18 23.10 5.24 -17.47
C ARG A 18 21.66 5.67 -17.25
N PHE A 19 21.23 6.76 -17.86
CA PHE A 19 19.87 7.26 -17.71
C PHE A 19 19.17 7.21 -19.06
N SER A 20 18.10 6.42 -19.12
CA SER A 20 17.13 6.45 -20.21
C SER A 20 15.76 6.94 -19.71
N PRO A 21 14.91 7.50 -20.59
CA PRO A 21 13.54 7.83 -20.24
C PRO A 21 12.76 6.62 -19.71
N ALA A 22 12.96 5.44 -20.32
CA ALA A 22 12.28 4.21 -19.93
C ALA A 22 12.61 3.79 -18.49
N GLU A 23 13.88 3.81 -18.09
CA GLU A 23 14.30 3.51 -16.72
C GLU A 23 13.77 4.55 -15.73
N PHE A 24 13.75 5.83 -16.11
CA PHE A 24 13.17 6.87 -15.27
C PHE A 24 11.67 6.63 -15.02
N HIS A 25 10.91 6.29 -16.06
CA HIS A 25 9.50 5.93 -15.92
C HIS A 25 9.30 4.69 -15.04
N ALA A 26 10.13 3.66 -15.19
CA ALA A 26 10.06 2.46 -14.35
C ALA A 26 10.32 2.78 -12.86
N VAL A 27 11.32 3.62 -12.58
CA VAL A 27 11.62 4.08 -11.20
C VAL A 27 10.47 4.89 -10.63
N GLN A 28 9.88 5.80 -11.42
CA GLN A 28 8.71 6.57 -10.99
C GLN A 28 7.49 5.68 -10.75
N ALA A 29 7.22 4.71 -11.62
CA ALA A 29 6.12 3.76 -11.46
C ALA A 29 6.28 2.93 -10.18
N ALA A 30 7.48 2.39 -9.92
CA ALA A 30 7.75 1.62 -8.71
C ALA A 30 7.56 2.46 -7.43
N ARG A 31 8.07 3.70 -7.43
CA ARG A 31 7.90 4.65 -6.30
C ARG A 31 6.45 5.08 -6.13
N GLY A 32 5.78 5.38 -7.24
CA GLY A 32 4.37 5.77 -7.28
C GLY A 32 3.45 4.65 -6.79
N ALA A 33 3.71 3.39 -7.16
CA ALA A 33 2.96 2.25 -6.67
C ALA A 33 3.13 2.06 -5.15
N LYS A 34 4.35 2.23 -4.63
CA LYS A 34 4.61 2.19 -3.18
C LYS A 34 3.88 3.32 -2.44
N GLY A 35 3.99 4.55 -2.94
CA GLY A 35 3.31 5.72 -2.36
C GLY A 35 1.79 5.61 -2.45
N GLY A 36 1.28 5.13 -3.59
CA GLY A 36 -0.14 4.93 -3.85
C GLY A 36 -0.80 4.02 -2.82
N LYS A 37 -0.19 2.86 -2.52
CA LYS A 37 -0.68 1.90 -1.51
C LYS A 37 -0.82 2.48 -0.09
N VAL A 38 0.01 3.45 0.27
CA VAL A 38 0.02 4.06 1.62
C VAL A 38 -0.81 5.36 1.65
N SER A 39 -1.00 6.00 0.51
CA SER A 39 -1.72 7.27 0.39
C SER A 39 -3.20 7.13 0.73
N LYS A 40 -3.87 8.27 0.96
CA LYS A 40 -5.30 8.37 1.34
C LYS A 40 -6.26 7.64 0.37
N GLY A 41 -5.85 7.37 -0.87
CA GLY A 41 -6.61 6.61 -1.88
C GLY A 41 -6.16 5.16 -2.10
N GLY A 42 -5.10 4.69 -1.42
CA GLY A 42 -4.52 3.34 -1.56
C GLY A 42 -5.22 2.23 -0.80
N GLY A 43 -6.31 2.55 -0.11
CA GLY A 43 -6.92 1.70 0.89
C GLY A 43 -6.24 1.90 2.24
N ARG A 44 -7.01 2.33 3.24
CA ARG A 44 -6.55 2.35 4.64
C ARG A 44 -6.09 0.92 4.98
N PRO A 45 -4.94 0.73 5.66
CA PRO A 45 -4.50 -0.60 6.07
C PRO A 45 -5.65 -1.30 6.78
N SER A 46 -6.04 -2.45 6.24
CA SER A 46 -7.18 -3.20 6.75
C SER A 46 -6.75 -3.86 8.05
N LYS A 47 -7.51 -3.63 9.13
CA LYS A 47 -7.37 -4.37 10.39
C LYS A 47 -7.92 -5.81 10.30
N ALA A 48 -8.18 -6.31 9.08
CA ALA A 48 -8.79 -7.62 8.88
C ALA A 48 -7.92 -8.74 9.46
N ALA A 49 -6.60 -8.72 9.19
CA ALA A 49 -5.70 -9.77 9.67
C ALA A 49 -5.73 -9.90 11.21
N ASP A 50 -5.84 -8.77 11.91
CA ASP A 50 -5.84 -8.75 13.37
C ASP A 50 -7.22 -9.10 13.96
N LEU A 51 -8.31 -8.63 13.33
CA LEU A 51 -9.66 -8.73 13.89
C LEU A 51 -10.46 -9.93 13.38
N LEU A 52 -10.09 -10.53 12.25
CA LEU A 52 -10.86 -11.61 11.63
C LEU A 52 -11.02 -12.85 12.53
N PRO A 53 -10.00 -13.33 13.26
CA PRO A 53 -10.17 -14.47 14.17
C PRO A 53 -11.27 -14.22 15.20
N GLU A 54 -11.30 -13.01 15.74
CA GLU A 54 -12.28 -12.61 16.75
C GLU A 54 -13.68 -12.42 16.15
N VAL A 55 -13.76 -11.84 14.93
CA VAL A 55 -15.01 -11.76 14.17
C VAL A 55 -15.61 -13.15 13.92
N LEU A 56 -14.79 -14.13 13.52
CA LEU A 56 -15.24 -15.50 13.28
C LEU A 56 -15.70 -16.17 14.58
N ARG A 57 -14.96 -15.96 15.68
CA ARG A 57 -15.33 -16.46 17.01
C ARG A 57 -16.70 -15.93 17.45
N LEU A 58 -16.89 -14.60 17.43
CA LEU A 58 -18.15 -13.96 17.79
C LEU A 58 -19.29 -14.37 16.84
N LYS A 59 -18.99 -14.55 15.55
CA LYS A 59 -20.00 -15.01 14.60
C LYS A 59 -20.44 -16.45 14.86
N GLY A 60 -19.51 -17.33 15.24
CA GLY A 60 -19.80 -18.70 15.65
C GLY A 60 -20.64 -18.79 16.93
N LEU A 61 -20.52 -17.79 17.82
CA LEU A 61 -21.36 -17.65 19.02
C LEU A 61 -22.77 -17.09 18.73
N GLY A 62 -23.06 -16.72 17.50
CA GLY A 62 -24.38 -16.25 17.07
C GLY A 62 -24.61 -14.73 17.17
N TYR A 63 -23.58 -13.94 17.49
CA TYR A 63 -23.72 -12.48 17.55
C TYR A 63 -24.06 -11.88 16.17
N SER A 64 -24.82 -10.77 16.20
CA SER A 64 -25.15 -10.05 14.97
C SER A 64 -23.94 -9.23 14.49
N ASN A 65 -23.91 -8.89 13.19
CA ASN A 65 -22.82 -8.07 12.66
C ASN A 65 -22.78 -6.65 13.27
N ARG A 66 -23.90 -6.17 13.84
CA ARG A 66 -23.93 -4.88 14.56
C ARG A 66 -23.25 -5.00 15.91
N ASP A 67 -23.58 -6.01 16.69
CA ASP A 67 -23.00 -6.21 18.03
C ASP A 67 -21.47 -6.44 17.93
N ILE A 68 -21.04 -7.25 16.96
CA ILE A 68 -19.61 -7.49 16.67
C ILE A 68 -18.90 -6.18 16.30
N ALA A 69 -19.57 -5.32 15.54
CA ALA A 69 -19.00 -4.06 15.10
C ALA A 69 -18.83 -3.07 16.27
N GLU A 70 -19.81 -3.02 17.17
CA GLU A 70 -19.74 -2.20 18.38
C GLU A 70 -18.62 -2.67 19.32
N ASP A 71 -18.55 -3.98 19.58
CA ASP A 71 -17.54 -4.58 20.47
C ASP A 71 -16.11 -4.38 19.95
N LEU A 72 -15.90 -4.62 18.65
CA LEU A 72 -14.59 -4.45 18.01
C LEU A 72 -14.28 -3.01 17.58
N GLN A 73 -15.18 -2.07 17.86
CA GLN A 73 -15.08 -0.65 17.47
C GLN A 73 -14.76 -0.44 15.97
N ILE A 74 -15.43 -1.21 15.12
CA ILE A 74 -15.34 -1.10 13.65
C ILE A 74 -16.73 -0.89 13.04
N SER A 75 -16.80 -0.61 11.73
CA SER A 75 -18.10 -0.52 11.06
C SER A 75 -18.69 -1.91 10.80
N ALA A 76 -20.02 -2.05 10.85
CA ALA A 76 -20.71 -3.29 10.46
C ALA A 76 -20.40 -3.69 8.99
N GLY A 77 -20.13 -2.71 8.12
CA GLY A 77 -19.66 -2.97 6.75
C GLY A 77 -18.27 -3.62 6.71
N SER A 78 -17.38 -3.28 7.65
CA SER A 78 -16.07 -3.93 7.80
C SER A 78 -16.23 -5.40 8.20
N VAL A 79 -17.11 -5.69 9.18
CA VAL A 79 -17.42 -7.07 9.61
C VAL A 79 -17.91 -7.90 8.42
N SER A 80 -18.88 -7.40 7.66
CA SER A 80 -19.40 -8.08 6.47
C SER A 80 -18.33 -8.28 5.39
N ASN A 81 -17.45 -7.30 5.17
CA ASN A 81 -16.35 -7.41 4.21
C ASN A 81 -15.31 -8.44 4.64
N TYR A 82 -15.00 -8.55 5.93
CA TYR A 82 -14.06 -9.53 6.45
C TYR A 82 -14.61 -10.95 6.27
N LEU A 83 -15.88 -11.16 6.65
CA LEU A 83 -16.57 -12.44 6.45
C LEU A 83 -16.72 -12.82 4.97
N ARG A 84 -16.88 -11.84 4.07
CA ARG A 84 -16.95 -12.10 2.62
C ARG A 84 -15.60 -12.58 2.09
N ARG A 85 -14.52 -11.86 2.41
CA ARG A 85 -13.16 -12.17 1.94
C ARG A 85 -12.64 -13.52 2.44
N GLU A 86 -13.08 -13.97 3.60
CA GLU A 86 -12.69 -15.28 4.14
C GLU A 86 -13.36 -16.46 3.40
N ARG A 87 -14.47 -16.21 2.70
CA ARG A 87 -15.17 -17.25 1.92
C ARG A 87 -14.76 -17.28 0.44
N GLU A 88 -13.95 -16.30 0.01
CA GLU A 88 -13.40 -16.21 -1.35
C GLU A 88 -12.05 -16.94 -1.42
#